data_AF-A0AA51CCR1-F1
#
_entry.id   AF-A0AA51CCR1-F1
#
_cell.length_a   1.000
_cell.length_b   1.000
_cell.length_c   1.000
_cell.angle_alpha   90.00
_cell.angle_beta   90.00
_cell.angle_gamma   90.00
#
_symmetry.space_group_name_H-M   'P 1'
#
loop_
_entity.id
_entity.type
_entity.pdbx_description
1 polymer ?
#
loop_
_entity_poly.entity_id
_entity_poly.type
_entity_poly.pdbx_seq_one_letter_code
_entity_poly.pdbx_strand_id
1 'polypeptide(L)'
;MKLTIDELIENVKDELLCYEDMEQATQRWENEFRSWVEENKGKNKDIVVEHGRTFFKISDEEEVFEIANSYMDAIEEGSVKQYWEKF
;
A
#
# COMPACT_ATOMS: atom_id res chain seq x y z
N MET A 1 -12.37 -4.17 -7.45
CA MET A 1 -12.43 -5.36 -6.56
C MET A 1 -12.05 -5.00 -5.12
N LYS A 2 -11.87 -5.98 -4.21
CA LYS A 2 -11.35 -5.74 -2.86
C LYS A 2 -10.41 -6.87 -2.46
N LEU A 3 -9.33 -6.53 -1.77
CA LEU A 3 -8.36 -7.47 -1.21
C LEU A 3 -8.37 -7.34 0.31
N THR A 4 -8.06 -8.41 1.03
CA THR A 4 -7.67 -8.25 2.43
C THR A 4 -6.41 -7.41 2.53
N ILE A 5 -6.19 -6.78 3.69
CA ILE A 5 -4.97 -5.97 3.90
C ILE A 5 -3.71 -6.81 3.67
N ASP A 6 -3.69 -8.06 4.12
CA ASP A 6 -2.53 -8.94 3.93
C ASP A 6 -2.34 -9.35 2.46
N GLU A 7 -3.41 -9.63 1.71
CA GLU A 7 -3.31 -9.91 0.26
C GLU A 7 -2.77 -8.70 -0.52
N LEU A 8 -3.26 -7.49 -0.23
CA LEU A 8 -2.74 -6.29 -0.88
C LEU A 8 -1.27 -6.06 -0.54
N ILE A 9 -0.89 -6.26 0.73
CA ILE A 9 0.49 -6.11 1.18
C ILE A 9 1.41 -7.06 0.41
N GLU A 10 1.09 -8.35 0.35
CA GLU A 10 1.94 -9.32 -0.34
C GLU A 10 2.04 -8.99 -1.84
N ASN A 11 0.94 -8.64 -2.49
CA ASN A 11 0.97 -8.25 -3.90
C ASN A 11 1.85 -7.01 -4.15
N VAL A 12 1.74 -5.95 -3.34
CA VAL A 12 2.60 -4.77 -3.49
C VAL A 12 4.06 -5.09 -3.18
N LYS A 13 4.33 -5.95 -2.19
CA LYS A 13 5.69 -6.39 -1.87
C LYS A 13 6.32 -7.16 -3.02
N ASP A 14 5.57 -8.05 -3.67
CA ASP A 14 6.05 -8.79 -4.85
C ASP A 14 6.46 -7.82 -5.98
N GLU A 15 5.68 -6.75 -6.19
CA GLU A 15 6.02 -5.71 -7.17
C GLU A 15 7.23 -4.86 -6.74
N LEU A 16 7.30 -4.43 -5.48
CA LEU A 16 8.44 -3.65 -4.97
C LEU A 16 9.75 -4.46 -5.01
N LEU A 17 9.69 -5.76 -4.77
CA LEU A 17 10.85 -6.66 -4.83
C LEU A 17 11.33 -6.94 -6.27
N CYS A 18 10.58 -6.54 -7.29
CA CYS A 18 11.05 -6.57 -8.67
C CYS A 18 12.07 -5.46 -8.98
N TYR A 19 12.18 -4.44 -8.13
CA TYR A 19 13.17 -3.37 -8.25
C TYR A 19 14.47 -3.70 -7.49
N GLU A 20 15.61 -3.19 -7.96
CA GLU A 20 16.91 -3.44 -7.33
C GLU A 20 17.01 -2.78 -5.93
N ASP A 21 17.64 -3.48 -4.98
CA ASP A 21 17.92 -3.00 -3.61
C ASP A 21 16.69 -2.59 -2.76
N MET A 22 15.50 -3.14 -3.06
CA MET A 22 14.25 -2.72 -2.43
C MET A 22 13.79 -3.49 -1.19
N GLU A 23 14.55 -4.46 -0.67
CA GLU A 23 14.12 -5.28 0.48
C GLU A 23 13.79 -4.45 1.73
N GLN A 24 14.63 -3.48 2.09
CA GLN A 24 14.41 -2.64 3.27
C GLN A 24 13.25 -1.67 3.07
N ALA A 25 13.16 -1.07 1.88
CA ALA A 25 12.07 -0.17 1.54
C ALA A 25 10.72 -0.89 1.47
N THR A 26 10.70 -2.14 1.01
CA THR A 26 9.53 -3.01 1.01
C THR A 26 9.02 -3.28 2.44
N GLN A 27 9.93 -3.63 3.36
CA GLN A 27 9.57 -3.81 4.78
C GLN A 27 9.08 -2.50 5.41
N ARG A 28 9.70 -1.38 5.04
CA ARG A 28 9.26 -0.06 5.52
C ARG A 28 7.85 0.26 5.03
N TRP A 29 7.57 0.06 3.74
CA TRP A 29 6.26 0.28 3.15
C TRP A 29 5.19 -0.55 3.85
N GLU A 30 5.42 -1.84 4.09
CA GLU A 30 4.45 -2.69 4.80
C GLU A 30 4.07 -2.11 6.17
N ASN A 31 5.07 -1.71 6.96
CA ASN A 31 4.84 -1.15 8.30
C ASN A 31 4.12 0.19 8.26
N GLU A 32 4.50 1.07 7.32
CA GLU A 32 3.85 2.36 7.10
C GLU A 32 2.41 2.17 6.63
N PHE A 33 2.15 1.26 5.68
CA PHE A 33 0.82 0.95 5.18
C PHE A 33 -0.11 0.41 6.27
N ARG A 34 0.36 -0.56 7.08
CA ARG A 34 -0.42 -1.09 8.21
C ARG A 34 -0.81 0.01 9.19
N SER A 35 0.12 0.92 9.48
CA SER A 35 -0.12 2.06 10.37
C SER A 35 -1.15 3.01 9.75
N TRP A 36 -0.96 3.35 8.47
CA TRP A 36 -1.86 4.22 7.71
C TRP A 36 -3.29 3.65 7.65
N VAL A 37 -3.44 2.33 7.44
CA VAL A 37 -4.75 1.66 7.44
C VAL A 37 -5.46 1.81 8.78
N GLU A 38 -4.78 1.58 9.90
CA GLU A 38 -5.40 1.71 11.22
C GLU A 38 -5.74 3.16 11.57
N GLU A 39 -4.92 4.14 11.17
CA GLU A 39 -5.21 5.57 11.36
C GLU A 39 -6.39 6.05 10.51
N ASN A 40 -6.59 5.47 9.33
CA ASN A 40 -7.62 5.86 8.36
C ASN A 40 -8.85 4.96 8.36
N LYS A 41 -8.88 3.93 9.21
CA LYS A 41 -10.00 3.01 9.37
C LYS A 41 -11.28 3.76 9.72
N GLY A 42 -12.32 3.59 8.89
CA GLY A 42 -13.60 4.29 9.04
C GLY A 42 -13.58 5.77 8.61
N LYS A 43 -12.45 6.28 8.09
CA LYS A 43 -12.31 7.63 7.53
C LYS A 43 -12.10 7.59 6.02
N ASN A 44 -11.22 6.70 5.56
CA ASN A 44 -10.96 6.51 4.14
C ASN A 44 -12.03 5.59 3.52
N LYS A 45 -12.57 6.00 2.37
CA LYS A 45 -13.66 5.33 1.63
C LYS A 45 -13.23 3.98 1.03
N ASP A 46 -11.93 3.79 0.84
CA ASP A 46 -11.34 2.63 0.19
C ASP A 46 -11.02 1.53 1.21
N ILE A 47 -11.01 1.85 2.51
CA ILE A 47 -10.96 0.87 3.59
C ILE A 47 -12.38 0.41 3.93
N VAL A 48 -12.62 -0.90 3.87
CA VAL A 48 -13.91 -1.52 4.20
C VAL A 48 -13.72 -2.52 5.33
N VAL A 49 -14.61 -2.48 6.32
CA VAL A 49 -14.65 -3.48 7.39
C VAL A 49 -15.94 -4.30 7.24
N GLU A 50 -15.80 -5.59 6.95
CA GLU A 50 -16.91 -6.53 6.76
C GLU A 50 -16.65 -7.81 7.54
N HIS A 51 -17.65 -8.26 8.30
CA HIS A 51 -17.55 -9.50 9.10
C HIS A 51 -16.30 -9.59 10.00
N GLY A 52 -15.84 -8.45 10.53
CA GLY A 52 -14.66 -8.37 11.39
C GLY A 52 -13.31 -8.43 10.67
N ARG A 53 -13.30 -8.40 9.33
CA ARG A 53 -12.08 -8.31 8.51
C ARG A 53 -11.99 -6.95 7.83
N THR A 54 -10.77 -6.45 7.69
CA THR A 54 -10.47 -5.22 6.95
C THR A 54 -10.04 -5.56 5.53
N PHE A 55 -10.60 -4.84 4.57
CA PHE A 55 -10.30 -4.93 3.15
C PHE A 55 -9.91 -3.56 2.61
N PHE A 56 -9.12 -3.54 1.55
CA PHE A 56 -8.84 -2.36 0.75
C PHE A 56 -9.48 -2.53 -0.64
N LYS A 57 -10.16 -1.49 -1.10
CA LYS A 57 -10.71 -1.44 -2.46
C LYS A 57 -9.60 -1.07 -3.42
N ILE A 58 -9.47 -1.85 -4.46
CA ILE A 58 -8.66 -1.52 -5.64
C ILE A 58 -9.56 -1.64 -6.86
N SER A 59 -9.28 -0.89 -7.90
CA SER A 59 -10.01 -0.89 -9.17
C SER A 59 -9.85 -2.25 -9.85
N ASP A 60 -8.60 -2.65 -10.05
CA ASP A 60 -8.14 -3.88 -10.69
C ASP A 60 -6.73 -4.24 -10.20
N GLU A 61 -6.07 -5.21 -10.85
CA GLU A 61 -4.72 -5.65 -10.51
C GLU A 61 -3.64 -4.61 -10.90
N GLU A 62 -3.88 -3.73 -11.88
CA GLU A 62 -2.93 -2.69 -12.30
C GLU A 62 -2.67 -1.68 -11.16
N GLU A 63 -3.69 -1.41 -10.34
CA GLU A 63 -3.55 -0.51 -9.18
C GLU A 63 -2.47 -0.97 -8.18
N VAL A 64 -2.20 -2.28 -8.07
CA VAL A 64 -1.09 -2.80 -7.24
C VAL A 64 0.26 -2.31 -7.77
N PHE A 65 0.47 -2.40 -9.09
CA PHE A 65 1.68 -1.92 -9.75
C PHE A 65 1.81 -0.41 -9.61
N GLU A 66 0.72 0.34 -9.75
CA GLU A 66 0.71 1.79 -9.58
C GLU A 66 1.10 2.20 -8.14
N ILE A 67 0.60 1.48 -7.13
CA ILE A 67 0.96 1.70 -5.72
C ILE A 67 2.46 1.50 -5.50
N ALA A 68 3.02 0.42 -6.04
CA ALA A 68 4.45 0.10 -5.94
C ALA A 68 5.30 1.14 -6.66
N ASN A 69 4.98 1.45 -7.92
CA ASN A 69 5.71 2.43 -8.73
C ASN A 69 5.65 3.83 -8.11
N SER A 70 4.49 4.26 -7.63
CA SER A 70 4.36 5.56 -6.97
C SER A 70 5.17 5.64 -5.67
N TYR A 71 5.36 4.53 -4.96
CA TYR A 71 6.22 4.51 -3.77
C TYR A 71 7.70 4.58 -4.16
N MET A 72 8.10 3.91 -5.24
CA MET A 72 9.45 4.02 -5.83
C MET A 72 9.78 5.46 -6.18
N ASP A 73 8.91 6.13 -6.95
CA ASP A 73 9.07 7.53 -7.32
C ASP A 73 9.22 8.41 -6.05
N ALA A 74 8.41 8.14 -5.02
CA ALA A 74 8.47 8.88 -3.77
C ALA A 74 9.77 8.66 -2.97
N ILE A 75 10.39 7.49 -3.08
CA ILE A 75 11.71 7.23 -2.49
C ILE A 75 12.78 8.02 -3.25
N GLU A 76 12.80 7.94 -4.58
CA GLU A 76 13.79 8.61 -5.42
C GLU A 76 13.74 10.14 -5.26
N GLU A 77 12.53 10.70 -5.15
CA GLU A 77 12.32 12.12 -4.93
C GLU A 77 12.47 12.57 -3.46
N GLY A 78 12.58 11.62 -2.52
CA GLY A 78 12.55 11.91 -1.08
C GLY A 78 11.20 12.48 -0.59
N SER A 79 10.10 12.13 -1.27
CA SER A 79 8.74 12.64 -1.06
C SER A 79 7.78 11.61 -0.43
N VAL A 80 8.32 10.55 0.21
CA VAL A 80 7.55 9.48 0.89
C VAL A 80 6.47 10.00 1.84
N LYS A 81 6.69 11.14 2.51
CA LYS A 81 5.64 11.71 3.38
C LYS A 81 4.41 12.15 2.57
N GLN A 82 4.63 12.81 1.43
CA GLN A 82 3.57 13.29 0.56
C GLN A 82 2.84 12.14 -0.14
N TYR A 83 3.52 11.01 -0.38
CA TYR A 83 2.90 9.77 -0.82
C TYR A 83 1.79 9.35 0.16
N TRP A 84 2.10 9.22 1.45
CA TRP A 84 1.11 8.80 2.46
C TRP A 84 -0.02 9.82 2.71
N GLU A 85 0.24 11.11 2.49
CA GLU A 85 -0.80 12.15 2.58
C GLU A 85 -1.81 12.09 1.42
N LYS A 86 -1.43 11.48 0.29
CA LYS A 86 -2.25 11.36 -0.94
C LYS A 86 -2.79 9.96 -1.20
N PHE A 87 -2.23 8.97 -0.52
CA PHE A 87 -2.72 7.59 -0.48
C PHE A 87 -4.17 7.56 0.02
#